data_AF-A0A258C2D4-F1
#
_entry.id   AF-A0A258C2D4-F1
#
_cell.length_a   1.000
_cell.length_b   1.000
_cell.length_c   1.000
_cell.angle_alpha   90.00
_cell.angle_beta   90.00
_cell.angle_gamma   90.00
#
_symmetry.space_group_name_H-M   'P 1'
#
loop_
_entity.id
_entity.type
_entity.pdbx_description
1 polymer ?
#
loop_
_entity_poly.entity_id
_entity_poly.type
_entity_poly.pdbx_seq_one_letter_code
_entity_poly.pdbx_strand_id
1 'polypeptide(L)'
;MPARPAQVSVAFLLINLVLKMLLLLRPLLLSGALLCGELHAGSSPSEPLLSTSWELYYARSARLLQQDEATLQAELQALRQSDFSLPTPTRRFGFEPDLPAAFYQSAAGRELLQAILSLQTPSGGWSKRTDMRIARQSGQHWGVEPNYVP
;
A
#
# COMPACT_ATOMS: atom_id res chain seq x y z
N MET A 1 -19.35 17.88 -59.29
CA MET A 1 -18.89 16.47 -59.33
C MET A 1 -19.82 15.64 -58.44
N PRO A 2 -20.51 14.60 -58.93
CA PRO A 2 -21.36 13.76 -58.08
C PRO A 2 -20.52 12.72 -57.32
N ALA A 3 -20.89 12.50 -56.05
CA ALA A 3 -20.26 11.56 -55.13
C ALA A 3 -20.51 10.09 -55.54
N ARG A 4 -19.47 9.25 -55.44
CA ARG A 4 -19.56 7.79 -55.58
C ARG A 4 -20.14 7.18 -54.29
N PRO A 5 -21.12 6.26 -54.36
CA PRO A 5 -21.55 5.50 -53.18
C PRO A 5 -20.50 4.47 -52.77
N ALA A 6 -20.32 4.32 -51.46
CA ALA A 6 -19.39 3.38 -50.84
C ALA A 6 -19.83 1.92 -51.10
N GLN A 7 -18.94 1.14 -51.71
CA GLN A 7 -19.11 -0.31 -51.84
C GLN A 7 -18.74 -0.97 -50.50
N VAL A 8 -19.71 -1.64 -49.89
CA VAL A 8 -19.47 -2.52 -48.73
C VAL A 8 -18.86 -3.83 -49.23
N SER A 9 -17.63 -4.12 -48.81
CA SER A 9 -16.88 -5.30 -49.23
C SER A 9 -17.52 -6.60 -48.73
N VAL A 10 -17.64 -7.61 -49.61
CA VAL A 10 -18.15 -8.97 -49.31
C VAL A 10 -17.40 -9.62 -48.13
N ALA A 11 -16.14 -9.23 -47.90
CA ALA A 11 -15.35 -9.66 -46.75
C ALA A 11 -15.94 -9.22 -45.39
N PHE A 12 -16.58 -8.05 -45.31
CA PHE A 12 -17.26 -7.57 -44.09
C PHE A 12 -18.54 -8.35 -43.79
N LEU A 13 -19.19 -8.92 -44.82
CA LEU A 13 -20.39 -9.74 -44.68
C LEU A 13 -20.05 -11.14 -44.13
N LEU A 14 -18.94 -11.73 -44.61
CA LEU A 14 -18.47 -13.04 -44.18
C LEU A 14 -17.95 -13.04 -42.73
N ILE A 15 -17.25 -11.98 -42.31
CA ILE A 15 -16.79 -11.81 -40.93
C ILE A 15 -17.97 -11.68 -39.95
N ASN A 16 -19.01 -10.92 -40.32
CA ASN A 16 -20.24 -10.79 -39.52
C ASN A 16 -21.04 -12.10 -39.44
N LEU A 17 -21.01 -12.92 -40.49
CA LEU A 17 -21.69 -14.21 -40.53
C LEU A 17 -21.02 -15.23 -39.58
N VAL A 18 -19.68 -15.29 -39.57
CA VAL A 18 -18.92 -16.17 -38.66
C VAL A 18 -19.07 -15.73 -37.20
N LEU A 19 -19.08 -14.42 -36.93
CA LEU A 19 -19.27 -13.89 -35.58
C LEU A 19 -20.69 -14.17 -35.02
N LYS A 20 -21.73 -14.09 -35.87
CA LYS A 20 -23.09 -14.48 -35.50
C LYS A 20 -23.24 -15.98 -35.26
N MET A 21 -22.54 -16.83 -36.01
CA MET A 21 -22.57 -18.28 -35.83
C MET A 21 -21.88 -18.71 -34.53
N LEU A 22 -20.81 -18.00 -34.12
CA LEU A 22 -20.13 -18.23 -32.84
C LEU A 22 -20.95 -17.78 -31.62
N LEU A 23 -21.83 -16.78 -31.79
CA LEU A 23 -22.73 -16.28 -30.74
C LEU A 23 -24.00 -17.13 -30.56
N LEU A 24 -24.40 -17.91 -31.58
CA LEU A 24 -25.59 -18.77 -31.53
C LEU A 24 -25.33 -20.17 -30.92
N LEU A 25 -24.07 -20.54 -30.67
CA LEU A 25 -23.71 -21.82 -30.02
C LEU A 25 -23.60 -21.75 -28.49
N ARG A 26 -23.91 -20.60 -27.87
CA ARG A 26 -23.80 -20.40 -26.41
C ARG A 26 -24.99 -20.80 -25.52
N PRO A 27 -26.21 -21.17 -25.98
CA PRO A 27 -27.28 -21.52 -25.06
C PRO A 27 -27.39 -23.03 -24.78
N LEU A 28 -26.35 -23.84 -25.06
CA LEU A 28 -26.34 -25.29 -24.80
C LEU A 28 -25.36 -25.73 -23.69
N LEU A 29 -24.98 -24.78 -22.83
CA LEU A 29 -24.31 -25.05 -21.55
C LEU A 29 -25.09 -24.44 -20.38
N LEU A 30 -26.42 -24.33 -20.49
CA LEU A 30 -27.29 -23.77 -19.43
C LEU A 30 -28.38 -24.72 -18.92
N SER A 31 -28.28 -26.03 -19.19
CA SER A 31 -29.29 -27.01 -18.74
C SER A 31 -28.74 -28.13 -17.85
N GLY A 32 -27.49 -28.04 -17.37
CA GLY A 32 -26.78 -29.13 -16.69
C GLY A 32 -26.53 -28.97 -15.19
N ALA A 33 -27.13 -27.99 -14.51
CA ALA A 33 -26.84 -27.73 -13.08
C ALA A 33 -28.10 -27.51 -12.23
N LEU A 34 -29.21 -28.19 -12.57
CA LEU A 34 -30.48 -28.10 -11.82
C LEU A 34 -30.73 -29.29 -10.87
N LEU A 35 -29.75 -30.16 -10.67
CA LEU A 35 -29.81 -31.22 -9.65
C LEU A 35 -28.44 -31.42 -9.00
N CYS A 36 -28.08 -30.52 -8.08
CA CYS A 36 -27.17 -30.89 -7.01
C CYS A 36 -27.34 -29.93 -5.84
N GLY A 37 -28.09 -30.39 -4.84
CA GLY A 37 -28.04 -29.92 -3.46
C GLY A 37 -28.31 -28.44 -3.25
N GLU A 38 -29.49 -28.14 -2.72
CA GLU A 38 -29.58 -27.15 -1.66
C GLU A 38 -28.75 -27.64 -0.47
N LEU A 39 -27.43 -27.55 -0.58
CA LEU A 39 -26.62 -27.29 0.58
C LEU A 39 -26.96 -25.84 0.93
N HIS A 40 -27.88 -25.68 1.88
CA HIS A 40 -27.81 -24.57 2.80
C HIS A 40 -26.42 -24.60 3.44
N ALA A 41 -25.43 -24.07 2.72
CA ALA A 41 -24.30 -23.44 3.33
C ALA A 41 -24.95 -22.32 4.13
N GLY A 42 -25.20 -22.58 5.42
CA GLY A 42 -25.49 -21.52 6.35
C GLY A 42 -24.42 -20.48 6.11
N SER A 43 -24.81 -19.34 5.55
CA SER A 43 -23.94 -18.19 5.42
C SER A 43 -23.48 -17.90 6.82
N SER A 44 -22.27 -18.35 7.16
CA SER A 44 -21.73 -18.12 8.48
C SER A 44 -21.70 -16.61 8.64
N PRO A 45 -22.30 -16.04 9.69
CA PRO A 45 -22.42 -14.59 9.85
C PRO A 45 -21.07 -13.85 9.86
N SER A 46 -19.96 -14.59 9.86
CA SER A 46 -18.57 -14.13 9.81
C SER A 46 -18.06 -13.68 8.44
N GLU A 47 -18.54 -14.22 7.30
CA GLU A 47 -17.97 -13.89 5.97
C GLU A 47 -18.08 -12.40 5.56
N PRO A 48 -19.27 -11.76 5.62
CA PRO A 48 -19.39 -10.34 5.26
C PRO A 48 -18.73 -9.40 6.29
N LEU A 49 -18.58 -9.85 7.54
CA LEU A 49 -17.90 -9.07 8.59
C LEU A 49 -16.38 -9.09 8.40
N LEU A 50 -15.81 -10.23 8.01
CA LEU A 50 -14.38 -10.36 7.70
C LEU A 50 -13.99 -9.48 6.51
N SER A 51 -14.74 -9.49 5.40
CA SER A 51 -14.46 -8.61 4.26
C SER A 51 -14.49 -7.13 4.64
N THR A 52 -15.53 -6.70 5.38
CA THR A 52 -15.67 -5.31 5.85
C THR A 52 -14.52 -4.90 6.78
N SER A 53 -14.08 -5.79 7.68
CA SER A 53 -12.95 -5.50 8.58
C SER A 53 -11.62 -5.26 7.84
N TRP A 54 -11.38 -6.01 6.76
CA TRP A 54 -10.20 -5.81 5.92
C TRP A 54 -10.26 -4.50 5.14
N GLU A 55 -11.42 -4.14 4.59
CA GLU A 55 -11.62 -2.86 3.91
C GLU A 55 -11.32 -1.68 4.85
N LEU A 56 -11.83 -1.74 6.08
CA LEU A 56 -11.55 -0.74 7.11
C LEU A 56 -10.06 -0.68 7.49
N TYR A 57 -9.41 -1.84 7.57
CA TYR A 57 -7.96 -1.93 7.81
C TYR A 57 -7.16 -1.24 6.70
N TYR A 58 -7.45 -1.55 5.42
CA TYR A 58 -6.77 -0.92 4.29
C TYR A 58 -7.01 0.60 4.24
N ALA A 59 -8.26 1.04 4.47
CA ALA A 59 -8.59 2.46 4.53
C ALA A 59 -7.86 3.18 5.68
N ARG A 60 -7.62 2.49 6.81
CA ARG A 60 -6.80 3.03 7.90
C ARG A 60 -5.31 3.07 7.53
N SER A 61 -4.78 1.99 6.97
CA SER A 61 -3.39 1.88 6.55
C SER A 61 -3.02 2.97 5.54
N ALA A 62 -3.85 3.19 4.51
CA ALA A 62 -3.62 4.23 3.50
C ALA A 62 -3.60 5.64 4.11
N ARG A 63 -4.48 5.93 5.09
CA ARG A 63 -4.49 7.22 5.79
C ARG A 63 -3.23 7.45 6.63
N LEU A 64 -2.73 6.41 7.31
CA LEU A 64 -1.50 6.49 8.09
C LEU A 64 -0.29 6.75 7.19
N LEU A 65 -0.20 6.04 6.07
CA LEU A 65 0.84 6.29 5.05
C LEU A 65 0.80 7.74 4.55
N GLN A 66 -0.39 8.23 4.18
CA GLN A 66 -0.55 9.60 3.69
C GLN A 66 -0.12 10.63 4.75
N GLN A 67 -0.41 10.38 6.04
CA GLN A 67 0.01 11.26 7.14
C GLN A 67 1.53 11.30 7.30
N ASP A 68 2.19 10.13 7.20
CA ASP A 68 3.65 10.02 7.29
C ASP A 68 4.34 10.75 6.12
N GLU A 69 3.85 10.56 4.91
CA GLU A 69 4.33 11.24 3.70
C GLU A 69 4.11 12.75 3.75
N ALA A 70 2.91 13.19 4.15
CA ALA A 70 2.57 14.61 4.23
C ALA A 70 3.46 15.36 5.22
N THR A 71 3.84 14.70 6.32
CA THR A 71 4.75 15.29 7.32
C THR A 71 6.14 15.53 6.71
N LEU A 72 6.72 14.52 6.05
CA LEU A 72 8.02 14.68 5.40
C LEU A 72 7.98 15.74 4.29
N GLN A 73 6.91 15.77 3.49
CA GLN A 73 6.74 16.79 2.45
C GLN A 73 6.65 18.20 3.02
N ALA A 74 5.94 18.40 4.14
CA ALA A 74 5.86 19.69 4.81
C ALA A 74 7.23 20.15 5.33
N GLU A 75 8.03 19.23 5.88
CA GLU A 75 9.41 19.52 6.31
C GLU A 75 10.30 19.93 5.13
N LEU A 76 10.25 19.19 4.02
CA LEU A 76 11.01 19.52 2.80
C LEU A 76 10.62 20.89 2.24
N GLN A 77 9.32 21.20 2.20
CA GLN A 77 8.82 22.51 1.78
C GLN A 77 9.34 23.64 2.67
N ALA A 78 9.31 23.46 4.00
CA ALA A 78 9.83 24.43 4.95
C ALA A 78 11.33 24.70 4.76
N LEU A 79 12.08 23.66 4.38
CA LEU A 79 13.51 23.73 4.09
C LEU A 79 13.84 24.16 2.66
N ARG A 80 12.82 24.30 1.80
CA ARG A 80 12.96 24.55 0.35
C ARG A 80 13.84 23.50 -0.34
N GLN A 81 13.71 22.25 0.08
CA GLN A 81 14.39 21.10 -0.50
C GLN A 81 13.42 20.32 -1.38
N SER A 82 13.93 19.76 -2.48
CA SER A 82 13.15 18.93 -3.40
C SER A 82 13.27 17.44 -3.12
N ASP A 83 14.24 17.04 -2.29
CA ASP A 83 14.55 15.65 -1.99
C ASP A 83 14.98 15.49 -0.53
N PHE A 84 14.75 14.30 0.02
CA PHE A 84 15.11 13.97 1.39
C PHE A 84 16.51 13.38 1.47
N SER A 85 17.13 13.51 2.64
CA SER A 85 18.31 12.73 2.99
C SER A 85 17.91 11.43 3.70
N LEU A 86 18.79 10.43 3.69
CA LEU A 86 18.59 9.20 4.46
C LEU A 86 19.31 9.29 5.82
N PRO A 87 18.79 8.65 6.87
CA PRO A 87 19.49 8.52 8.14
C PRO A 87 20.68 7.56 8.03
N THR A 88 21.54 7.57 9.05
CA THR A 88 22.72 6.70 9.07
C THR A 88 22.31 5.23 9.21
N PRO A 89 22.82 4.32 8.35
CA PRO A 89 22.53 2.90 8.45
C PRO A 89 23.28 2.24 9.60
N THR A 90 22.64 1.23 10.17
CA THR A 90 23.23 0.39 11.23
C THR A 90 22.73 -1.04 11.13
N ARG A 91 23.27 -1.91 11.97
CA ARG A 91 22.78 -3.28 12.15
C ARG A 91 21.96 -3.37 13.43
N ARG A 92 21.06 -4.36 13.50
CA ARG A 92 20.18 -4.60 14.66
C ARG A 92 19.34 -3.34 14.97
N PHE A 93 19.18 -3.00 16.26
CA PHE A 93 18.33 -1.91 16.74
C PHE A 93 18.94 -0.51 16.57
N GLY A 94 20.24 -0.41 16.30
CA GLY A 94 20.93 0.88 16.21
C GLY A 94 21.32 1.53 17.52
N PHE A 95 21.02 0.91 18.65
CA PHE A 95 21.50 1.28 19.98
C PHE A 95 21.61 0.03 20.85
N GLU A 96 22.14 0.17 22.09
CA GLU A 96 22.15 -0.90 23.08
C GLU A 96 20.87 -0.84 23.93
N PRO A 97 19.93 -1.80 23.78
CA PRO A 97 18.68 -1.77 24.52
C PRO A 97 18.81 -2.20 25.99
N ASP A 98 19.82 -3.01 26.32
CA ASP A 98 19.99 -3.59 27.66
C ASP A 98 20.97 -2.77 28.51
N LEU A 99 20.56 -1.54 28.81
CA LEU A 99 21.30 -0.64 29.70
C LEU A 99 20.64 -0.57 31.08
N PRO A 100 21.41 -0.41 32.17
CA PRO A 100 20.84 -0.30 33.52
C PRO A 100 19.85 0.87 33.63
N ALA A 101 18.80 0.72 34.44
CA ALA A 101 17.80 1.77 34.63
C ALA A 101 18.38 3.16 35.00
N ALA A 102 19.49 3.18 35.75
CA ALA A 102 20.20 4.40 36.12
C ALA A 102 20.76 5.17 34.89
N PHE A 103 21.12 4.46 33.82
CA PHE A 103 21.58 5.09 32.57
C PHE A 103 20.49 5.97 31.96
N TYR A 104 19.25 5.49 31.90
CA TYR A 104 18.13 6.24 31.32
C TYR A 104 17.76 7.50 32.12
N GLN A 105 18.22 7.61 33.37
CA GLN A 105 18.08 8.81 34.20
C GLN A 105 19.23 9.82 34.01
N SER A 106 20.30 9.43 33.31
CA SER A 106 21.44 10.29 33.01
C SER A 106 21.15 11.27 31.86
N ALA A 107 22.05 12.22 31.62
CA ALA A 107 21.98 13.10 30.45
C ALA A 107 22.06 12.31 29.13
N ALA A 108 23.04 11.40 29.02
CA ALA A 108 23.24 10.57 27.84
C ALA A 108 22.02 9.66 27.55
N GLY A 109 21.38 9.12 28.60
CA GLY A 109 20.16 8.34 28.44
C GLY A 109 18.99 9.18 27.89
N ARG A 110 18.82 10.42 28.37
CA ARG A 110 17.82 11.35 27.82
C ARG A 110 18.11 11.68 26.36
N GLU A 111 19.37 11.96 26.02
CA GLU A 111 19.77 12.24 24.63
C GLU A 111 19.47 11.08 23.69
N LEU A 112 19.80 9.84 24.09
CA LEU A 112 19.46 8.63 23.34
C LEU A 112 17.95 8.52 23.11
N LEU A 113 17.14 8.72 24.16
CA LEU A 113 15.68 8.65 24.04
C LEU A 113 15.11 9.74 23.12
N GLN A 114 15.67 10.96 23.16
CA GLN A 114 15.29 12.03 22.23
C GLN A 114 15.66 11.67 20.78
N ALA A 115 16.83 11.08 20.56
CA ALA A 115 17.22 10.60 19.23
C ALA A 115 16.27 9.51 18.71
N ILE A 116 15.94 8.51 19.55
CA ILE A 116 14.96 7.46 19.20
C ILE A 116 13.60 8.07 18.86
N LEU A 117 13.09 8.98 19.70
CA LEU A 117 11.78 9.61 19.48
C LEU A 117 11.75 10.45 18.19
N SER A 118 12.85 11.11 17.84
CA SER A 118 12.92 11.92 16.60
C SER A 118 12.79 11.08 15.31
N LEU A 119 13.04 9.77 15.39
CA LEU A 119 12.94 8.81 14.29
C LEU A 119 11.57 8.10 14.24
N GLN A 120 10.66 8.37 15.18
CA GLN A 120 9.33 7.78 15.16
C GLN A 120 8.51 8.39 14.03
N THR A 121 7.89 7.56 13.19
CA THR A 121 6.94 8.05 12.18
C THR A 121 5.72 8.68 12.85
N PRO A 122 5.00 9.60 12.18
CA PRO A 122 3.73 10.13 12.68
C PRO A 122 2.69 9.04 13.01
N SER A 123 2.73 7.92 12.30
CA SER A 123 1.92 6.71 12.57
C SER A 123 2.38 5.89 13.78
N GLY A 124 3.58 6.16 14.32
CA GLY A 124 4.10 5.62 15.58
C GLY A 124 5.15 4.52 15.45
N GLY A 125 5.56 4.15 14.23
CA GLY A 125 6.52 3.10 13.96
C GLY A 125 7.98 3.58 13.94
N TRP A 126 8.91 2.63 13.80
CA TRP A 126 10.34 2.89 13.60
C TRP A 126 10.92 2.01 12.50
N SER A 127 11.73 2.58 11.62
CA SER A 127 12.39 1.83 10.57
C SER A 127 13.54 0.96 11.10
N LYS A 128 13.62 -0.28 10.61
CA LYS A 128 14.76 -1.17 10.85
C LYS A 128 16.07 -0.57 10.31
N ARG A 129 17.20 -1.03 10.84
CA ARG A 129 18.56 -0.73 10.32
C ARG A 129 18.91 0.76 10.30
N THR A 130 18.28 1.56 11.15
CA THR A 130 18.54 2.99 11.31
C THR A 130 19.30 3.25 12.61
N ASP A 131 20.37 4.04 12.57
CA ASP A 131 21.17 4.38 13.76
C ASP A 131 20.39 5.31 14.70
N MET A 132 19.71 4.72 15.69
CA MET A 132 18.83 5.46 16.59
C MET A 132 19.57 6.28 17.67
N ARG A 133 20.91 6.26 17.67
CA ARG A 133 21.72 7.15 18.51
C ARG A 133 21.83 8.56 17.91
N ILE A 134 21.46 8.73 16.64
CA ILE A 134 21.56 9.99 15.91
C ILE A 134 20.14 10.53 15.71
N ALA A 135 19.89 11.74 16.19
CA ALA A 135 18.59 12.37 16.02
C ALA A 135 18.32 12.71 14.55
N ARG A 136 17.11 12.40 14.09
CA ARG A 136 16.65 12.73 12.74
C ARG A 136 16.64 14.23 12.55
N GLN A 137 17.13 14.68 11.39
CA GLN A 137 17.00 16.07 10.98
C GLN A 137 15.67 16.31 10.25
N SER A 138 15.14 17.52 10.32
CA SER A 138 13.98 17.89 9.50
C SER A 138 14.31 17.68 8.01
N GLY A 139 13.37 17.13 7.24
CA GLY A 139 13.57 16.77 5.83
C GLY A 139 14.37 15.48 5.59
N GLN A 140 14.84 14.81 6.65
CA GLN A 140 15.43 13.48 6.54
C GLN A 140 14.34 12.40 6.61
N HIS A 141 14.49 11.34 5.81
CA HIS A 141 13.58 10.20 5.82
C HIS A 141 13.60 9.47 7.19
N TRP A 142 12.54 8.71 7.49
CA TRP A 142 12.39 7.96 8.74
C TRP A 142 13.30 6.72 8.85
N GLY A 143 13.80 6.25 7.70
CA GLY A 143 14.61 5.05 7.60
C GLY A 143 15.49 5.02 6.38
N VAL A 144 16.41 4.06 6.35
CA VAL A 144 17.44 3.92 5.30
C VAL A 144 16.95 3.25 4.02
N GLU A 145 15.78 2.61 4.07
CA GLU A 145 15.12 2.00 2.92
C GLU A 145 13.96 2.92 2.51
N PRO A 146 14.08 3.74 1.44
CA PRO A 146 13.09 4.77 1.12
C PRO A 146 11.72 4.21 0.73
N ASN A 147 11.67 2.97 0.24
CA ASN A 147 10.43 2.29 -0.13
C ASN A 147 9.84 1.46 1.03
N TYR A 148 10.42 1.56 2.23
CA TYR A 148 9.95 0.84 3.41
C TYR A 148 9.33 1.82 4.40
N VAL A 149 8.05 1.60 4.67
CA VAL A 149 7.30 2.31 5.71
C VAL A 149 7.08 1.31 6.86
N PRO A 150 7.51 1.64 8.10
CA PRO A 150 7.46 0.73 9.23
C PRO A 150 6.05 0.46 9.77
#